data_AF-A0A5R2N3H3-F1
#
_entry.id   AF-A0A5R2N3H3-F1
#
_cell.length_a   1.000
_cell.length_b   1.000
_cell.length_c   1.000
_cell.angle_alpha   90.00
_cell.angle_beta   90.00
_cell.angle_gamma   90.00
#
_symmetry.space_group_name_H-M   'P 1'
#
loop_
_entity.id
_entity.type
_entity.pdbx_description
1 polymer ?
#
loop_
_entity_poly.entity_id
_entity_poly.type
_entity_poly.pdbx_seq_one_letter_code
_entity_poly.pdbx_strand_id
1 'polypeptide(L)'
;MWGVAALLGTAVLAVSESRRSGSGTRLIYGLTLGISAAVLLVLASRIANDPVTPSTAALPLGLPWIAAHFRLDALSTFFLAVVNFGGAMASLYGLGYGRHESAPHRVLPFFPAFLAAMNLVVMADDAFTFLLSWEFMSLASWALVMAHHREQDNARAGYIYL
;
A
#
# COMPACT_ATOMS: atom_id res chain seq x y z
N MET A 1 10.18 2.62 -6.83
CA MET A 1 10.44 3.01 -5.43
C MET A 1 9.75 4.30 -4.99
N TRP A 2 9.80 5.39 -5.76
CA TRP A 2 9.17 6.68 -5.36
C TRP A 2 7.68 6.57 -5.00
N GLY A 3 6.88 5.80 -5.76
CA GLY A 3 5.47 5.55 -5.43
C GLY A 3 5.26 4.88 -4.07
N VAL A 4 6.11 3.90 -3.72
CA VAL A 4 6.08 3.23 -2.41
C VAL A 4 6.41 4.22 -1.30
N ALA A 5 7.46 5.03 -1.47
CA ALA A 5 7.83 6.05 -0.49
C ALA A 5 6.72 7.09 -0.28
N ALA A 6 6.04 7.51 -1.35
CA ALA A 6 4.91 8.43 -1.27
C ALA A 6 3.70 7.81 -0.55
N LEU A 7 3.40 6.52 -0.78
CA LEU A 7 2.34 5.80 -0.08
C LEU A 7 2.66 5.64 1.41
N LEU A 8 3.90 5.28 1.76
CA LEU A 8 4.34 5.22 3.16
C LEU A 8 4.28 6.60 3.84
N GLY A 9 4.71 7.66 3.15
CA GLY A 9 4.55 9.03 3.62
C GLY A 9 3.09 9.40 3.87
N THR A 10 2.19 8.98 2.97
CA THR A 10 0.73 9.18 3.12
C THR A 10 0.19 8.40 4.33
N ALA A 11 0.70 7.20 4.59
CA ALA A 11 0.37 6.43 5.80
C ALA A 11 0.79 7.15 7.09
N VAL A 12 2.01 7.70 7.14
CA VAL A 12 2.50 8.46 8.29
C VAL A 12 1.67 9.73 8.50
N LEU A 13 1.38 10.46 7.42
CA LEU A 13 0.50 11.63 7.46
C LEU A 13 -0.89 11.26 8.00
N ALA A 14 -1.44 10.13 7.54
CA ALA A 14 -2.71 9.63 8.02
C ALA A 14 -2.70 9.29 9.53
N VAL A 15 -1.59 8.75 10.07
CA VAL A 15 -1.45 8.53 11.52
C VAL A 15 -1.47 9.87 12.26
N SER A 16 -0.79 10.89 11.75
CA SER A 16 -0.75 12.21 12.38
C SER A 16 -2.10 12.92 12.36
N GLU A 17 -2.84 12.80 11.25
CA GLU A 17 -4.13 13.45 11.04
C GLU A 17 -5.27 12.73 11.75
N SER A 18 -5.16 11.40 11.94
CA SER A 18 -6.12 10.60 12.73
C SER A 18 -6.24 11.07 14.17
N ARG A 19 -5.24 11.80 14.69
CA ARG A 19 -5.23 12.38 16.03
C ARG A 19 -5.84 13.79 16.10
N ARG A 20 -6.05 14.47 14.97
CA ARG A 20 -6.36 15.92 14.97
C ARG A 20 -7.72 16.31 14.39
N SER A 21 -8.32 15.60 13.43
CA SER A 21 -9.64 16.01 12.89
C SER A 21 -10.29 15.02 11.90
N GLY A 22 -11.62 15.14 11.71
CA GLY A 22 -12.43 14.33 10.79
C GLY A 22 -12.33 14.70 9.29
N SER A 23 -11.60 15.76 8.90
CA SER A 23 -11.44 16.15 7.49
C SER A 23 -10.27 15.45 6.77
N GLY A 24 -9.38 14.78 7.51
CA GLY A 24 -8.19 14.10 6.96
C GLY A 24 -8.49 12.99 5.95
N THR A 25 -9.66 12.37 6.07
CA THR A 25 -10.12 11.25 5.23
C THR A 25 -10.04 11.55 3.74
N ARG A 26 -10.55 12.73 3.32
CA ARG A 26 -10.55 13.13 1.90
C ARG A 26 -9.15 13.39 1.38
N LEU A 27 -8.29 13.98 2.21
CA LEU A 27 -6.90 14.23 1.85
C LEU A 27 -6.14 12.92 1.63
N ILE A 28 -6.30 11.95 2.53
CA ILE A 28 -5.58 10.67 2.48
C ILE A 28 -6.03 9.84 1.27
N TYR A 29 -7.34 9.69 1.05
CA TYR A 29 -7.83 8.99 -0.15
C TYR A 29 -7.51 9.74 -1.44
N GLY A 30 -7.55 11.08 -1.44
CA GLY A 30 -7.15 11.89 -2.59
C GLY A 30 -5.67 11.75 -2.93
N LEU A 31 -4.79 11.78 -1.93
CA LEU A 31 -3.35 11.55 -2.10
C LEU A 31 -3.08 10.12 -2.58
N THR A 32 -3.72 9.13 -1.98
CA THR A 32 -3.55 7.72 -2.37
C THR A 32 -4.03 7.47 -3.80
N LEU A 33 -5.15 8.07 -4.20
CA LEU A 33 -5.65 8.06 -5.57
C LEU A 33 -4.65 8.72 -6.53
N GLY A 34 -4.17 9.92 -6.19
CA GLY A 34 -3.22 10.66 -7.02
C GLY A 34 -1.90 9.91 -7.21
N ILE A 35 -1.37 9.31 -6.14
CA ILE A 35 -0.15 8.49 -6.20
C ILE A 35 -0.39 7.24 -7.04
N SER A 36 -1.49 6.52 -6.83
CA SER A 36 -1.81 5.30 -7.59
C SER A 36 -1.99 5.61 -9.07
N ALA A 37 -2.67 6.72 -9.41
CA ALA A 37 -2.84 7.18 -10.78
C ALA A 37 -1.51 7.60 -11.43
N ALA A 38 -0.65 8.33 -10.70
CA ALA A 38 0.68 8.70 -11.20
C ALA A 38 1.56 7.46 -11.45
N VAL A 39 1.51 6.47 -10.55
CA VAL A 39 2.20 5.18 -10.75
C VAL A 39 1.68 4.48 -11.99
N LEU A 40 0.36 4.39 -12.19
CA LEU A 40 -0.24 3.79 -13.39
C LEU A 40 0.21 4.48 -14.68
N LEU A 41 0.27 5.81 -14.71
CA LEU A 41 0.74 6.57 -15.87
C LEU A 41 2.21 6.25 -16.19
N VAL A 42 3.06 6.13 -15.16
CA VAL A 42 4.47 5.74 -15.33
C VAL A 42 4.60 4.30 -15.81
N LEU A 43 3.78 3.37 -15.30
CA LEU A 43 3.80 1.98 -15.76
C LEU A 43 3.29 1.87 -17.20
N ALA A 44 2.24 2.60 -17.56
CA ALA A 44 1.72 2.65 -18.92
C ALA A 44 2.76 3.22 -19.91
N SER A 45 3.48 4.27 -19.53
CA SER A 45 4.56 4.81 -20.37
C SER A 45 5.72 3.83 -20.52
N ARG A 46 6.07 3.07 -19.46
CA ARG A 46 7.09 2.01 -19.52
C ARG A 46 6.69 0.88 -20.46
N ILE A 47 5.44 0.42 -20.38
CA ILE A 47 4.90 -0.62 -21.29
C ILE A 47 4.94 -0.15 -22.74
N ALA A 48 4.62 1.12 -23.01
CA ALA A 48 4.57 1.67 -24.36
C ALA A 48 5.96 1.93 -24.99
N ASN A 49 6.97 2.28 -24.20
CA ASN A 49 8.27 2.72 -24.72
C ASN A 49 9.39 1.68 -24.56
N ASP A 50 9.36 0.87 -23.50
CA ASP A 50 10.50 0.01 -23.15
C ASP A 50 10.08 -1.19 -22.27
N PRO A 51 9.29 -2.15 -22.81
CA PRO A 51 8.72 -3.23 -22.00
C PRO A 51 9.74 -4.26 -21.48
N VAL A 52 10.99 -4.24 -21.96
CA VAL A 52 11.95 -5.34 -21.75
C VAL A 52 13.15 -4.98 -20.87
N THR A 53 13.47 -3.69 -20.65
CA THR A 53 14.65 -3.29 -19.87
C THR A 53 14.39 -3.46 -18.36
N PRO A 54 14.99 -4.48 -17.69
CA PRO A 54 14.76 -4.71 -16.27
C PRO A 54 15.45 -3.60 -15.48
N SER A 55 14.73 -2.98 -14.55
CA SER A 55 15.31 -1.99 -13.65
C SER A 55 15.47 -2.61 -12.26
N THR A 56 16.71 -2.72 -11.79
CA THR A 56 17.01 -3.23 -10.45
C THR A 56 17.32 -2.09 -9.48
N ALA A 57 16.98 -2.26 -8.21
CA ALA A 57 17.32 -1.35 -7.13
C ALA A 57 17.65 -2.18 -5.88
N ALA A 58 18.74 -1.84 -5.20
CA ALA A 58 19.11 -2.46 -3.93
C ALA A 58 19.02 -1.43 -2.80
N LEU A 59 18.33 -1.77 -1.72
CA LEU A 59 18.32 -1.00 -0.49
C LEU A 59 19.19 -1.70 0.56
N PRO A 60 20.03 -0.96 1.32
CA PRO A 60 20.79 -1.51 2.43
C PRO A 60 19.89 -1.73 3.66
N LEU A 61 18.80 -2.48 3.46
CA LEU A 61 17.78 -2.82 4.45
C LEU A 61 17.87 -4.34 4.68
N GLY A 62 18.39 -4.74 5.84
CA GLY A 62 18.59 -6.16 6.16
C GLY A 62 19.79 -6.40 7.10
N LEU A 63 20.29 -7.64 7.09
CA LEU A 63 21.51 -8.00 7.79
C LEU A 63 22.72 -7.32 7.14
N PRO A 64 23.83 -7.09 7.87
CA PRO A 64 25.12 -6.89 7.20
C PRO A 64 25.25 -8.01 6.16
N TRP A 65 25.73 -7.72 4.95
CA TRP A 65 25.85 -8.67 3.82
C TRP A 65 24.57 -9.03 3.03
N ILE A 66 23.34 -8.77 3.52
CA ILE A 66 22.09 -9.07 2.79
C ILE A 66 21.32 -7.77 2.54
N ALA A 67 21.36 -7.29 1.30
CA ALA A 67 20.57 -6.14 0.87
C ALA A 67 19.18 -6.59 0.42
N ALA A 68 18.21 -5.68 0.50
CA ALA A 68 16.90 -5.92 -0.10
C ALA A 68 16.95 -5.57 -1.59
N HIS A 69 16.75 -6.57 -2.46
CA HIS A 69 16.78 -6.42 -3.90
C HIS A 69 15.36 -6.29 -4.48
N PHE A 70 15.18 -5.26 -5.29
CA PHE A 70 13.96 -4.99 -6.02
C PHE A 70 14.22 -5.01 -7.51
N ARG A 71 13.34 -5.65 -8.27
CA ARG A 71 13.38 -5.69 -9.73
C ARG A 71 12.04 -5.29 -10.30
N LEU A 72 12.12 -4.48 -11.35
CA LEU A 72 10.99 -4.08 -12.17
C LEU A 72 11.20 -4.67 -13.57
N ASP A 73 10.55 -5.79 -13.83
CA ASP A 73 10.46 -6.43 -15.15
C ASP A 73 9.03 -6.33 -15.70
N ALA A 74 8.77 -6.93 -16.88
CA ALA A 74 7.46 -6.89 -17.52
C ALA A 74 6.35 -7.50 -16.65
N LEU A 75 6.66 -8.56 -15.89
CA LEU A 75 5.70 -9.26 -15.04
C LEU A 75 5.36 -8.42 -13.80
N SER A 76 6.38 -7.90 -13.11
CA SER A 76 6.18 -6.99 -11.98
C SER A 76 5.45 -5.71 -12.42
N THR A 77 5.74 -5.19 -13.61
CA THR A 77 5.06 -4.01 -14.18
C THR A 77 3.56 -4.27 -14.36
N PHE A 78 3.18 -5.45 -14.88
CA PHE A 78 1.79 -5.85 -15.03
C PHE A 78 1.07 -5.94 -13.67
N PHE A 79 1.65 -6.65 -12.70
CA PHE A 79 1.02 -6.80 -11.37
C PHE A 79 0.96 -5.47 -10.61
N LEU A 80 1.96 -4.60 -10.73
CA LEU A 80 1.91 -3.25 -10.17
C LEU A 80 0.77 -2.45 -10.79
N ALA A 81 0.50 -2.59 -12.09
CA ALA A 81 -0.64 -1.93 -12.72
C ALA A 81 -1.96 -2.44 -12.13
N VAL A 82 -2.12 -3.75 -11.95
CA VAL A 82 -3.32 -4.34 -11.32
C VAL A 82 -3.51 -3.82 -9.89
N VAL A 83 -2.45 -3.83 -9.07
CA VAL A 83 -2.50 -3.36 -7.68
C VAL A 83 -2.85 -1.88 -7.59
N ASN A 84 -2.18 -1.02 -8.37
CA ASN A 84 -2.43 0.43 -8.32
C ASN A 84 -3.77 0.80 -8.96
N PHE A 85 -4.27 0.03 -9.94
CA PHE A 85 -5.62 0.21 -10.47
C PHE A 85 -6.68 -0.12 -9.41
N GLY A 86 -6.55 -1.26 -8.73
CA GLY A 86 -7.41 -1.61 -7.60
C GLY A 86 -7.33 -0.57 -6.48
N GLY A 87 -6.11 -0.11 -6.14
CA GLY A 87 -5.87 0.95 -5.15
C GLY A 87 -6.51 2.28 -5.52
N ALA A 88 -6.44 2.68 -6.79
CA ALA A 88 -7.09 3.88 -7.31
C ALA A 88 -8.62 3.78 -7.21
N MET A 89 -9.21 2.66 -7.66
CA MET A 89 -10.66 2.44 -7.58
C MET A 89 -11.15 2.40 -6.12
N ALA A 90 -10.44 1.70 -5.24
CA ALA A 90 -10.75 1.68 -3.81
C ALA A 90 -10.62 3.06 -3.17
N SER A 91 -9.62 3.86 -3.57
CA SER A 91 -9.47 5.24 -3.10
C SER A 91 -10.60 6.14 -3.58
N LEU A 92 -11.01 6.00 -4.84
CA LEU A 92 -12.13 6.75 -5.42
C LEU A 92 -13.44 6.41 -4.70
N TYR A 93 -13.66 5.13 -4.40
CA TYR A 93 -14.78 4.67 -3.59
C TYR A 93 -14.73 5.27 -2.18
N GLY A 94 -13.58 5.21 -1.50
CA GLY A 94 -13.38 5.80 -0.18
C GLY A 94 -13.60 7.31 -0.13
N LEU A 95 -13.25 8.03 -1.20
CA LEU A 95 -13.51 9.46 -1.36
C LEU A 95 -15.02 9.76 -1.42
N GLY A 96 -15.79 8.90 -2.10
CA GLY A 96 -17.25 9.01 -2.18
C GLY A 96 -17.95 8.58 -0.89
N TYR A 97 -17.45 7.54 -0.23
CA TYR A 97 -18.06 6.94 0.97
C TYR A 97 -17.77 7.75 2.25
N GLY A 98 -16.60 8.38 2.36
CA GLY A 98 -16.21 9.21 3.51
C GLY A 98 -17.09 10.43 3.80
N ARG A 99 -18.14 10.68 2.99
CA ARG A 99 -19.20 11.66 3.26
C ARG A 99 -20.22 11.20 4.30
N HIS A 100 -20.40 9.89 4.51
CA HIS A 100 -21.49 9.35 5.33
C HIS A 100 -21.03 8.67 6.63
N GLU A 101 -19.71 8.52 6.84
CA GLU A 101 -19.18 7.75 7.96
C GLU A 101 -18.55 8.66 9.02
N SER A 102 -19.08 8.59 10.24
CA SER A 102 -18.73 9.47 11.36
C SER A 102 -17.43 9.09 12.07
N ALA A 103 -16.77 7.97 11.71
CA ALA A 103 -15.50 7.60 12.33
C ALA A 103 -14.44 6.81 11.51
N PRO A 104 -14.02 7.25 10.30
CA PRO A 104 -13.02 6.55 9.47
C PRO A 104 -11.56 6.57 10.00
N HIS A 105 -11.29 7.28 11.10
CA HIS A 105 -9.94 7.67 11.60
C HIS A 105 -8.93 6.53 11.76
N ARG A 106 -9.38 5.32 12.13
CA ARG A 106 -8.49 4.20 12.50
C ARG A 106 -7.98 3.38 11.30
N VAL A 107 -8.74 3.34 10.21
CA VAL A 107 -8.45 2.49 9.04
C VAL A 107 -7.60 3.23 8.00
N LEU A 108 -7.73 4.56 8.00
CA LEU A 108 -7.08 5.49 7.07
C LEU A 108 -5.56 5.35 6.90
N PRO A 109 -4.74 5.16 7.95
CA PRO A 109 -3.29 5.02 7.76
C PRO A 109 -2.87 3.66 7.21
N PHE A 110 -3.65 2.61 7.46
CA PHE A 110 -3.28 1.25 7.06
C PHE A 110 -3.54 0.97 5.58
N PHE A 111 -4.49 1.68 4.97
CA PHE A 111 -4.77 1.53 3.53
C PHE A 111 -3.59 1.89 2.61
N PRO A 112 -3.00 3.10 2.67
CA PRO A 112 -1.83 3.42 1.85
C PRO A 112 -0.59 2.59 2.25
N ALA A 113 -0.45 2.20 3.52
CA ALA A 113 0.62 1.29 3.96
C ALA A 113 0.48 -0.10 3.32
N PHE A 114 -0.74 -0.64 3.24
CA PHE A 114 -1.04 -1.90 2.59
C PHE A 114 -0.73 -1.86 1.09
N LEU A 115 -1.12 -0.78 0.38
CA LEU A 115 -0.75 -0.60 -1.03
C LEU A 115 0.76 -0.49 -1.23
N ALA A 116 1.46 0.18 -0.30
CA ALA A 116 2.93 0.23 -0.32
C ALA A 116 3.53 -1.18 -0.18
N ALA A 117 2.99 -1.99 0.74
CA ALA A 117 3.42 -3.37 0.97
C ALA A 117 3.19 -4.26 -0.26
N MET A 118 2.00 -4.19 -0.86
CA MET A 118 1.67 -4.92 -2.09
C MET A 118 2.63 -4.58 -3.23
N ASN A 119 2.95 -3.30 -3.39
CA ASN A 119 3.93 -2.86 -4.39
C ASN A 119 5.34 -3.42 -4.10
N LEU A 120 5.75 -3.49 -2.83
CA LEU A 120 7.04 -4.08 -2.44
C LEU A 120 7.10 -5.59 -2.73
N VAL A 121 6.04 -6.33 -2.40
CA VAL A 121 5.94 -7.79 -2.66
C VAL A 121 6.11 -8.09 -4.14
N VAL A 122 5.44 -7.33 -5.02
CA VAL A 122 5.51 -7.52 -6.47
C VAL A 122 6.88 -7.18 -7.06
N MET A 123 7.62 -6.27 -6.43
CA MET A 123 8.96 -5.86 -6.87
C MET A 123 10.08 -6.69 -6.26
N ALA A 124 9.81 -7.60 -5.33
CA ALA A 124 10.86 -8.37 -4.66
C ALA A 124 11.62 -9.27 -5.65
N ASP A 125 12.96 -9.17 -5.67
CA ASP A 125 13.82 -9.95 -6.56
C ASP A 125 14.45 -11.18 -5.88
N ASP A 126 14.38 -11.26 -4.55
CA ASP A 126 14.95 -12.33 -3.74
C ASP A 126 14.00 -12.78 -2.60
N ALA A 127 14.27 -13.98 -2.06
CA ALA A 127 13.42 -14.60 -1.04
C ALA A 127 13.37 -13.80 0.27
N PHE A 128 14.46 -13.12 0.65
CA PHE A 128 14.50 -12.29 1.85
C PHE A 128 13.63 -11.05 1.69
N THR A 129 13.78 -10.31 0.58
CA THR A 129 12.95 -9.14 0.25
C THR A 129 11.48 -9.52 0.13
N PHE A 130 11.20 -10.68 -0.47
CA PHE A 130 9.85 -11.20 -0.60
C PHE A 130 9.22 -11.50 0.77
N LEU A 131 9.91 -12.26 1.63
CA LEU A 131 9.43 -12.58 2.98
C LEU A 131 9.25 -11.31 3.83
N LEU A 132 10.21 -10.38 3.78
CA LEU A 132 10.11 -9.10 4.49
C LEU A 132 8.91 -8.29 4.03
N SER A 133 8.70 -8.19 2.71
CA SER A 133 7.57 -7.47 2.13
C SER A 133 6.24 -8.17 2.43
N TRP A 134 6.23 -9.51 2.44
CA TRP A 134 5.07 -10.31 2.83
C TRP A 134 4.69 -10.06 4.27
N GLU A 135 5.63 -10.15 5.21
CA GLU A 135 5.38 -9.89 6.64
C GLU A 135 4.80 -8.48 6.84
N PHE A 136 5.38 -7.49 6.16
CA PHE A 136 4.86 -6.13 6.19
C PHE A 136 3.42 -6.03 5.64
N MET A 137 3.12 -6.74 4.55
CA MET A 137 1.77 -6.82 3.97
C MET A 137 0.77 -7.47 4.94
N SER A 138 1.14 -8.60 5.54
CA SER A 138 0.33 -9.32 6.54
C SER A 138 0.03 -8.45 7.75
N LEU A 139 1.04 -7.75 8.28
CA LEU A 139 0.90 -6.81 9.40
C LEU A 139 -0.02 -5.63 9.04
N ALA A 140 0.14 -5.06 7.85
CA ALA A 140 -0.73 -3.96 7.38
C ALA A 140 -2.19 -4.43 7.23
N SER A 141 -2.41 -5.64 6.69
CA SER A 141 -3.73 -6.26 6.56
C SER A 141 -4.37 -6.53 7.94
N TRP A 142 -3.61 -7.13 8.86
CA TRP A 142 -4.06 -7.37 10.23
C TRP A 142 -4.46 -6.06 10.93
N ALA A 143 -3.65 -5.01 10.78
CA ALA A 143 -3.95 -3.70 11.36
C ALA A 143 -5.21 -3.07 10.74
N LEU A 144 -5.45 -3.27 9.44
CA LEU A 144 -6.66 -2.82 8.76
C LEU A 144 -7.92 -3.51 9.31
N VAL A 145 -7.85 -4.83 9.54
CA VAL A 145 -8.95 -5.62 10.15
C VAL A 145 -9.19 -5.18 11.61
N MET A 146 -8.12 -5.04 12.40
CA MET A 146 -8.23 -4.66 13.80
C MET A 146 -8.76 -3.22 13.97
N ALA A 147 -8.44 -2.31 13.04
CA ALA A 147 -8.96 -0.95 13.02
C ALA A 147 -10.48 -0.87 12.82
N HIS A 148 -11.10 -1.89 12.22
CA HIS A 148 -12.55 -1.99 11.98
C HIS A 148 -13.37 -2.50 13.18
N HIS A 149 -12.74 -2.86 14.30
CA HIS A 149 -13.44 -3.50 15.42
C HIS A 149 -14.15 -2.48 16.34
N ARG A 150 -15.32 -2.01 15.90
CA ARG A 150 -16.33 -1.39 16.77
C ARG A 150 -17.75 -1.90 16.49
N GLU A 151 -17.89 -3.21 16.33
CA GLU A 151 -19.11 -3.94 16.72
C GLU A 151 -18.70 -4.89 17.86
N GLN A 152 -19.23 -4.68 19.06
CA GLN A 152 -18.83 -5.36 20.31
C GLN A 152 -19.22 -6.85 20.40
N ASP A 153 -19.47 -7.55 19.30
CA ASP A 153 -19.97 -8.94 19.34
C ASP A 153 -19.15 -9.99 18.57
N ASN A 154 -17.95 -9.67 18.06
CA ASN A 154 -17.15 -10.70 17.37
C ASN A 154 -15.65 -10.71 17.66
N ALA A 155 -15.26 -10.44 18.90
CA ALA A 155 -13.90 -10.71 19.39
C ALA A 155 -13.54 -12.22 19.44
N ARG A 156 -14.49 -13.13 19.13
CA ARG A 156 -14.29 -14.59 19.15
C ARG A 156 -13.89 -15.21 17.81
N ALA A 157 -14.09 -14.53 16.67
CA ALA A 157 -13.75 -15.10 15.37
C ALA A 157 -12.26 -14.97 14.98
N GLY A 158 -11.52 -14.05 15.60
CA GLY A 158 -10.10 -13.81 15.30
C GLY A 158 -9.14 -14.90 15.78
N TYR A 159 -9.55 -15.76 16.71
CA TYR A 159 -8.75 -16.88 17.20
C TYR A 159 -8.85 -18.14 16.32
N ILE A 160 -9.73 -18.17 15.32
CA ILE A 160 -9.98 -19.36 14.48
C ILE A 160 -9.09 -19.37 13.22
N TYR A 161 -8.32 -18.31 12.96
CA TYR A 161 -7.47 -18.18 11.76
C TYR A 161 -5.97 -18.39 11.99
N LEU A 162 -5.56 -18.80 13.19
CA LEU A 162 -4.22 -19.29 13.54
C LEU A 162 -4.29 -20.79 13.80
#